data_AF-A0A256FRY0-F1
#
_entry.id   AF-A0A256FRY0-F1
#
_cell.length_a   1.000
_cell.length_b   1.000
_cell.length_c   1.000
_cell.angle_alpha   90.00
_cell.angle_beta   90.00
_cell.angle_gamma   90.00
#
_symmetry.space_group_name_H-M   'P 1'
#
loop_
_entity.id
_entity.type
_entity.pdbx_description
1 polymer ?
#
loop_
_entity_poly.entity_id
_entity_poly.type
_entity_poly.pdbx_seq_one_letter_code
_entity_poly.pdbx_strand_id
1 'polypeptide(L)'
;MKQIFLAIALITAPVAAFTGFELYASTAPVKTAGLGDLSSFKAIIADVQTLASKGDLPGAAKRITDYETAWDQAETAIRPLNQNDWNNIDAASDAALKALRQSNPSADKINKTLTVLTAGLNNPAQPAQ
;
A
#
# COMPACT_ATOMS: atom_id res chain seq x y z
N MET A 1 -51.12 6.16 55.30
CA MET A 1 -50.44 5.62 56.48
C MET A 1 -49.14 4.95 56.03
N LYS A 2 -48.01 5.39 56.61
CA LYS A 2 -46.83 4.58 56.98
C LYS A 2 -46.14 3.82 55.82
N GLN A 3 -44.91 4.10 55.42
CA GLN A 3 -43.71 4.17 56.25
C GLN A 3 -42.58 4.89 55.48
N ILE A 4 -41.79 5.67 56.21
CA ILE A 4 -40.53 6.27 55.78
C ILE A 4 -39.42 5.35 56.28
N PHE A 5 -38.46 4.99 55.43
CA PHE A 5 -37.07 4.60 55.75
C PHE A 5 -36.33 4.50 54.39
N LEU A 6 -35.07 4.86 54.17
CA LEU A 6 -34.01 5.47 54.98
C LEU A 6 -32.92 5.84 53.95
N ALA A 7 -32.18 6.92 54.21
CA ALA A 7 -31.07 7.41 53.42
C ALA A 7 -29.97 6.35 53.21
N ILE A 8 -29.37 6.32 52.02
CA ILE A 8 -27.99 5.84 51.84
C ILE A 8 -27.15 7.08 51.54
N ALA A 9 -26.38 7.44 52.56
CA ALA A 9 -25.35 8.44 52.49
C ALA A 9 -24.16 7.94 51.64
N LEU A 10 -23.69 8.85 50.80
CA LEU A 10 -22.29 9.21 50.61
C LEU A 10 -21.31 8.17 50.03
N ILE A 11 -21.17 8.30 48.71
CA ILE A 11 -19.91 8.34 47.95
C ILE A 11 -18.64 8.21 48.82
N THR A 12 -17.86 7.16 48.62
CA THR A 12 -16.40 7.17 48.52
C THR A 12 -15.88 5.73 48.39
N ALA A 13 -15.83 5.24 47.15
CA ALA A 13 -14.89 4.18 46.78
C ALA A 13 -13.96 4.79 45.71
N PRO A 14 -12.63 4.68 45.87
CA PRO A 14 -11.69 5.46 45.06
C PRO A 14 -11.77 5.07 43.59
N VAL A 15 -11.76 6.09 42.73
CA VAL A 15 -11.64 6.05 41.26
C VAL A 15 -10.24 5.56 40.83
N ALA A 16 -9.77 4.45 41.41
CA ALA A 16 -8.42 3.90 41.17
C ALA A 16 -8.43 2.47 40.61
N ALA A 17 -9.60 1.83 40.49
CA ALA A 17 -9.71 0.50 39.87
C ALA A 17 -10.12 0.55 38.39
N PHE A 18 -10.57 1.70 37.87
CA PHE A 18 -10.95 1.87 36.46
C PHE A 18 -9.88 2.55 35.60
N THR A 19 -8.80 3.05 36.17
CA THR A 19 -7.69 3.69 35.42
C THR A 19 -6.56 2.72 35.05
N GLY A 20 -6.56 1.50 35.61
CA GLY A 20 -5.51 0.51 35.33
C GLY A 20 -5.79 -0.40 34.13
N PHE A 21 -7.05 -0.62 33.77
CA PHE A 21 -7.42 -1.58 32.71
C PHE A 21 -7.28 -0.99 31.30
N GLU A 22 -7.47 0.32 31.13
CA GLU A 22 -7.29 0.99 29.83
C GLU A 22 -5.82 1.22 29.45
N LEU A 23 -4.91 1.35 30.43
CA LEU A 23 -3.47 1.54 30.15
C LEU A 23 -2.73 0.23 29.81
N TYR A 24 -3.34 -0.94 30.05
CA TYR A 24 -2.78 -2.23 29.66
C TYR A 24 -3.35 -2.78 28.35
N ALA A 25 -4.37 -2.12 27.79
CA ALA A 25 -4.91 -2.44 26.48
C ALA A 25 -3.97 -1.91 25.38
N SER A 26 -2.87 -2.64 25.19
CA SER A 26 -2.18 -2.82 23.93
C SER A 26 -2.00 -1.56 23.08
N THR A 27 -1.00 -0.75 23.41
CA THR A 27 -0.27 0.03 22.40
C THR A 27 0.59 -0.90 21.53
N ALA A 28 -0.03 -1.93 20.95
CA ALA A 28 0.54 -2.56 19.77
C ALA A 28 0.53 -1.47 18.69
N PRO A 29 1.66 -1.16 18.04
CA PRO A 29 1.63 -0.25 16.90
C PRO A 29 0.59 -0.79 15.93
N VAL A 30 -0.40 0.03 15.57
CA VAL A 30 -1.34 -0.30 14.49
C VAL A 30 -0.47 -0.56 13.28
N LYS A 31 -0.31 -1.83 12.89
CA LYS A 31 0.29 -2.17 11.60
C LYS A 31 -0.58 -1.47 10.56
N THR A 32 -0.05 -0.46 9.90
CA THR A 32 -0.70 0.15 8.74
C THR A 32 -1.07 -0.98 7.80
N ALA A 33 -2.34 -1.06 7.42
CA ALA A 33 -2.76 -2.06 6.45
C ALA A 33 -1.94 -1.85 5.16
N GLY A 34 -1.46 -2.93 4.55
CA GLY A 34 -0.83 -2.84 3.22
C GLY A 34 -1.87 -2.55 2.14
N LEU A 35 -1.45 -2.51 0.88
CA LEU A 35 -2.33 -2.25 -0.27
C LEU A 35 -3.24 -3.42 -0.68
N GLY A 36 -3.24 -4.52 0.08
CA GLY A 36 -3.98 -5.73 -0.26
C GLY A 36 -3.25 -6.62 -1.27
N ASP A 37 -4.00 -7.28 -2.15
CA ASP A 37 -3.43 -8.17 -3.16
C ASP A 37 -2.94 -7.39 -4.40
N LEU A 38 -1.66 -7.53 -4.71
CA LEU A 38 -0.99 -6.91 -5.86
C LEU A 38 -0.60 -7.95 -6.94
N SER A 39 -1.08 -9.19 -6.85
CA SER A 39 -0.69 -10.31 -7.72
C SER A 39 -0.90 -10.02 -9.21
N SER A 40 -2.04 -9.44 -9.58
CA SER A 40 -2.35 -9.05 -10.96
C SER A 40 -1.35 -8.03 -11.53
N PHE A 41 -0.98 -7.03 -10.73
CA PHE A 41 0.04 -6.04 -11.11
C PHE A 41 1.40 -6.69 -11.35
N LYS A 42 1.81 -7.58 -10.45
CA LYS A 42 3.07 -8.32 -10.56
C LYS A 42 3.10 -9.18 -11.82
N ALA A 43 2.01 -9.85 -12.15
CA ALA A 43 1.90 -10.66 -13.35
C ALA A 43 2.06 -9.82 -14.63
N ILE A 44 1.38 -8.66 -14.71
CA ILE A 44 1.52 -7.78 -15.87
C ILE A 44 2.97 -7.27 -16.00
N ILE A 45 3.61 -6.84 -14.91
CA ILE A 45 5.02 -6.38 -14.96
C ILE A 45 5.99 -7.51 -15.33
N ALA A 46 5.76 -8.74 -14.87
CA ALA A 46 6.55 -9.90 -15.29
C ALA A 46 6.43 -10.16 -16.81
N ASP A 47 5.24 -9.97 -17.38
CA ASP A 47 5.05 -10.05 -18.83
C ASP A 47 5.80 -8.92 -19.57
N VAL A 48 5.77 -7.69 -19.03
CA VAL A 48 6.55 -6.56 -19.59
C VAL A 48 8.05 -6.89 -19.58
N GLN A 49 8.58 -7.41 -18.48
CA GLN A 49 9.98 -7.82 -18.37
C GLN A 49 10.32 -8.92 -19.38
N THR A 50 9.43 -9.90 -19.55
CA THR A 50 9.61 -10.99 -20.52
C THR A 50 9.69 -10.44 -21.95
N LEU A 51 8.80 -9.51 -22.33
CA LEU A 51 8.82 -8.89 -23.65
C LEU A 51 10.08 -8.03 -23.87
N ALA A 52 10.44 -7.21 -22.88
CA ALA A 52 11.65 -6.39 -22.92
C ALA A 52 12.93 -7.23 -23.06
N SER A 53 13.02 -8.34 -22.32
CA SER A 53 14.18 -9.26 -22.39
C SER A 53 14.35 -9.93 -23.75
N LYS A 54 13.26 -10.07 -24.52
CA LYS A 54 13.26 -10.60 -25.89
C LYS A 54 13.54 -9.53 -26.94
N GLY A 55 13.72 -8.27 -26.54
CA GLY A 55 13.87 -7.13 -27.44
C GLY A 55 12.55 -6.63 -28.05
N ASP A 56 11.39 -7.17 -27.63
CA ASP A 56 10.08 -6.72 -28.08
C ASP A 56 9.64 -5.47 -27.29
N LEU A 57 10.29 -4.34 -27.57
CA LEU A 57 9.99 -3.06 -26.93
C LEU A 57 8.58 -2.52 -27.28
N PRO A 58 8.08 -2.66 -28.53
CA PRO A 58 6.69 -2.31 -28.83
C PRO A 58 5.67 -3.15 -28.04
N GLY A 59 5.90 -4.46 -27.92
CA GLY A 59 5.08 -5.35 -27.10
C GLY A 59 5.13 -4.96 -25.61
N ALA A 60 6.33 -4.69 -25.08
CA ALA A 60 6.52 -4.23 -23.71
C ALA A 60 5.80 -2.89 -23.45
N ALA A 61 5.86 -1.94 -24.39
CA ALA A 61 5.17 -0.66 -24.31
C ALA A 61 3.64 -0.79 -24.31
N LYS A 62 3.10 -1.76 -25.07
CA LYS A 62 1.68 -2.09 -25.02
C LYS A 62 1.31 -2.68 -23.65
N ARG A 63 2.07 -3.67 -23.18
CA ARG A 63 1.76 -4.36 -21.93
C ARG A 63 1.94 -3.49 -20.68
N ILE A 64 2.87 -2.53 -20.68
CA ILE A 64 2.98 -1.55 -19.58
C ILE A 64 1.79 -0.56 -19.59
N THR A 65 1.13 -0.35 -20.73
CA THR A 65 -0.10 0.45 -20.79
C THR A 65 -1.29 -0.32 -20.22
N ASP A 66 -1.35 -1.65 -20.39
CA ASP A 66 -2.32 -2.50 -19.69
C ASP A 66 -2.11 -2.43 -18.16
N TYR A 67 -0.86 -2.37 -17.71
CA TYR A 67 -0.51 -2.16 -16.29
C TYR A 67 -1.03 -0.81 -15.78
N GLU A 68 -0.71 0.29 -16.46
CA GLU A 68 -1.16 1.65 -16.11
C GLU A 68 -2.68 1.72 -16.00
N THR A 69 -3.39 1.15 -16.98
CA THR A 69 -4.86 1.08 -16.97
C THR A 69 -5.40 0.36 -15.73
N ALA A 70 -4.81 -0.79 -15.37
CA ALA A 70 -5.24 -1.53 -14.19
C ALA A 70 -4.89 -0.80 -12.89
N TRP A 71 -3.74 -0.12 -12.83
CA TRP A 71 -3.30 0.67 -11.68
C TRP A 71 -4.24 1.85 -11.41
N ASP A 72 -4.57 2.62 -12.45
CA ASP A 72 -5.49 3.76 -12.37
C ASP A 72 -6.90 3.32 -11.95
N GLN A 73 -7.39 2.20 -12.50
CA GLN A 73 -8.68 1.63 -12.10
C GLN A 73 -8.73 1.23 -10.63
N ALA A 74 -7.61 0.77 -10.08
CA ALA A 74 -7.52 0.37 -8.68
C ALA A 74 -7.28 1.55 -7.73
N GLU A 75 -6.78 2.70 -8.20
CA GLU A 75 -6.31 3.82 -7.37
C GLU A 75 -7.30 4.16 -6.25
N THR A 76 -8.56 4.40 -6.60
CA THR A 76 -9.59 4.83 -5.64
C THR A 76 -9.84 3.81 -4.52
N ALA A 77 -9.57 2.52 -4.76
CA ALA A 77 -9.72 1.45 -3.79
C ALA A 77 -8.44 1.23 -2.96
N ILE A 78 -7.26 1.28 -3.58
CA ILE A 78 -5.99 0.89 -2.92
C ILE A 78 -5.26 2.08 -2.28
N ARG A 79 -5.32 3.27 -2.88
CA ARG A 79 -4.59 4.45 -2.39
C ARG A 79 -4.99 4.89 -0.97
N PRO A 80 -6.29 4.86 -0.59
CA PRO A 80 -6.68 5.21 0.79
C PRO A 80 -6.23 4.20 1.84
N LEU A 81 -5.90 2.95 1.45
CA LEU A 81 -5.48 1.91 2.39
C LEU A 81 -4.11 2.22 2.99
N ASN A 82 -3.19 2.70 2.15
CA ASN A 82 -1.87 3.15 2.57
C ASN A 82 -1.26 4.08 1.52
N GLN A 83 -1.42 5.38 1.73
CA GLN A 83 -0.94 6.38 0.76
C GLN A 83 0.58 6.36 0.59
N ASN A 84 1.35 6.03 1.63
CA ASN A 84 2.81 5.97 1.55
C ASN A 84 3.27 4.83 0.64
N ASP A 85 2.75 3.62 0.88
CA ASP A 85 3.07 2.44 0.06
C ASP A 85 2.59 2.61 -1.38
N TRP A 86 1.41 3.23 -1.56
CA TRP A 86 0.89 3.56 -2.88
C TRP A 86 1.83 4.51 -3.63
N ASN A 87 2.25 5.62 -3.01
CA ASN A 87 3.17 6.60 -3.61
C ASN A 87 4.51 5.97 -4.02
N ASN A 88 5.02 5.01 -3.23
CA ASN A 88 6.28 4.33 -3.54
C ASN A 88 6.19 3.50 -4.83
N ILE A 89 5.09 2.77 -5.01
CA ILE A 89 4.84 2.02 -6.25
C ILE A 89 4.57 3.00 -7.40
N ASP A 90 3.75 4.02 -7.18
CA ASP A 90 3.38 5.01 -8.18
C ASP A 90 4.60 5.70 -8.80
N ALA A 91 5.56 6.12 -7.97
CA ALA A 91 6.82 6.69 -8.44
C ALA A 91 7.66 5.70 -9.28
N ALA A 92 7.66 4.41 -8.92
CA ALA A 92 8.34 3.38 -9.70
C ALA A 92 7.62 3.09 -11.03
N SER A 93 6.29 3.13 -11.03
CA SER A 93 5.43 3.01 -12.21
C SER A 93 5.73 4.10 -13.21
N ASP A 94 5.75 5.36 -12.76
CA ASP A 94 6.11 6.52 -13.57
C ASP A 94 7.49 6.36 -14.23
N ALA A 95 8.49 5.89 -13.47
CA ALA A 95 9.83 5.67 -13.99
C ALA A 95 9.86 4.58 -15.07
N ALA A 96 9.12 3.48 -14.89
CA ALA A 96 9.01 2.40 -15.86
C ALA A 96 8.27 2.83 -17.13
N LEU A 97 7.12 3.48 -17.00
CA LEU A 97 6.33 4.04 -18.09
C LEU A 97 7.17 5.04 -18.91
N LYS A 98 7.86 5.95 -18.23
CA LYS A 98 8.74 6.94 -18.87
C LYS A 98 9.88 6.28 -19.63
N ALA A 99 10.51 5.23 -19.09
CA ALA A 99 11.62 4.54 -19.75
C ALA A 99 11.18 3.82 -21.04
N LEU A 100 10.03 3.16 -21.02
CA LEU A 100 9.48 2.44 -22.18
C LEU A 100 8.94 3.38 -23.27
N ARG A 101 8.44 4.57 -22.89
CA ARG A 101 7.83 5.54 -23.82
C ARG A 101 8.80 6.58 -24.38
N GLN A 102 10.11 6.49 -24.10
CA GLN A 102 11.10 7.38 -24.73
C GLN A 102 11.14 7.14 -26.25
N SER A 103 11.40 8.18 -27.04
CA SER A 103 11.53 8.06 -28.51
C SER A 103 12.63 7.08 -28.95
N ASN A 104 13.68 6.94 -28.14
CA ASN A 104 14.71 5.93 -28.30
C ASN A 104 14.92 5.23 -26.95
N PRO A 105 14.14 4.19 -26.64
CA PRO A 105 14.17 3.52 -25.34
C PRO A 105 15.49 2.78 -25.13
N SER A 106 16.12 3.01 -23.97
CA SER A 106 17.33 2.27 -23.56
C SER A 106 16.93 0.99 -22.84
N ALA A 107 17.37 -0.16 -23.36
CA ALA A 107 17.12 -1.47 -22.75
C ALA A 107 17.62 -1.53 -21.29
N ASP A 108 18.81 -1.02 -21.01
CA ASP A 108 19.38 -0.97 -19.65
C ASP A 108 18.50 -0.15 -18.71
N LYS A 109 18.04 1.01 -19.17
CA LYS A 109 17.18 1.88 -18.36
C LYS A 109 15.82 1.26 -18.11
N ILE A 110 15.23 0.60 -19.12
CA ILE A 110 13.97 -0.15 -18.98
C ILE A 110 14.14 -1.27 -17.96
N ASN A 111 15.18 -2.09 -18.09
CA ASN A 111 15.40 -3.21 -17.18
C ASN A 111 15.62 -2.73 -15.74
N LYS A 112 16.34 -1.62 -15.57
CA LYS A 112 16.53 -0.99 -14.25
C LYS A 112 15.20 -0.54 -13.65
N THR A 113 14.39 0.23 -14.38
CA THR A 113 13.13 0.75 -13.83
C THR A 113 12.09 -0.34 -13.61
N LEU A 114 12.03 -1.37 -14.46
CA LEU A 114 11.17 -2.53 -14.24
C LEU A 114 11.60 -3.32 -13.01
N THR A 115 12.91 -3.45 -12.74
CA THR A 115 13.42 -4.10 -11.52
C THR A 115 12.99 -3.33 -10.27
N VAL A 116 13.09 -2.00 -10.30
CA VAL A 116 12.64 -1.13 -9.19
C VAL A 116 11.13 -1.27 -8.97
N LEU A 117 10.33 -1.27 -10.05
CA LEU A 117 8.88 -1.46 -9.95
C LEU A 117 8.51 -2.84 -9.38
N THR A 118 9.16 -3.91 -9.83
CA THR A 118 8.96 -5.25 -9.24
C THR A 118 9.33 -5.28 -7.76
N ALA A 119 10.43 -4.62 -7.36
CA ALA A 119 10.82 -4.51 -5.96
C ALA A 119 9.75 -3.75 -5.14
N GLY A 120 9.25 -2.62 -5.64
CA GLY A 120 8.17 -1.86 -5.01
C GLY A 120 6.88 -2.65 -4.87
N LEU A 121 6.45 -3.39 -5.91
CA LEU A 121 5.28 -4.28 -5.82
C LEU A 121 5.47 -5.42 -4.81
N ASN A 122 6.70 -5.88 -4.60
CA ASN A 122 7.02 -6.92 -3.63
C ASN A 122 7.15 -6.40 -2.20
N ASN A 123 7.64 -5.18 -2.04
CA ASN A 123 7.82 -4.53 -0.75
C ASN A 123 7.42 -3.05 -0.82
N PRO A 124 6.11 -2.73 -0.79
CA PRO A 124 5.61 -1.37 -1.01
C PRO A 124 6.07 -0.36 0.06
N ALA A 125 6.44 -0.85 1.25
CA ALA A 125 6.93 -0.02 2.34
C ALA A 125 8.33 0.58 2.07
N GLN A 126 9.08 0.04 1.11
CA GLN A 126 10.37 0.62 0.72
C GLN A 126 10.18 1.63 -0.42
N PRO A 127 10.77 2.83 -0.30
CA PRO A 127 10.77 3.79 -1.40
C PRO A 127 11.52 3.22 -2.61
N ALA A 128 11.05 3.58 -3.80
CA ALA A 128 11.74 3.29 -5.06
C ALA A 128 13.16 3.89 -5.03
N GLN A 129 14.18 3.06 -5.30
CA GLN A 129 15.60 3.43 -5.33
C GLN A 129 16.11 3.73 -6.74
#